data_AF-A0A0G0T574-F1
#
_entry.id   AF-A0A0G0T574-F1
#
_cell.length_a   1.000
_cell.length_b   1.000
_cell.length_c   1.000
_cell.angle_alpha   90.00
_cell.angle_beta   90.00
_cell.angle_gamma   90.00
#
_symmetry.space_group_name_H-M   'P 1'
#
loop_
_entity.id
_entity.type
_entity.pdbx_description
1 polymer ?
#
loop_
_entity_poly.entity_id
_entity_poly.type
_entity_poly.pdbx_seq_one_letter_code
_entity_poly.pdbx_strand_id
1 'polypeptide(L)' 'MRSIERRFANFYSLPGKSSYIAFADAIKGQHFGTETIRYWFNKLVEKDDYTPRDKKDLFKHLLAL' A
#
# COMPACT_ATOMS: atom_id res chain seq x y z
N MET A 1 -0.78 6.99 16.93
CA MET A 1 -1.32 5.91 16.07
C MET A 1 -0.98 6.23 14.62
N ARG A 2 -0.33 5.32 13.89
CA ARG A 2 0.12 5.54 12.52
C ARG A 2 -1.10 5.46 11.58
N SER A 3 -1.46 6.57 10.92
CA SER A 3 -2.71 6.73 10.14
C SER A 3 -2.84 5.75 8.97
N ILE A 4 -1.73 5.37 8.35
CA ILE A 4 -1.68 4.40 7.24
C ILE A 4 -2.08 3.00 7.69
N GLU A 5 -1.51 2.51 8.80
CA GLU A 5 -1.79 1.18 9.34
C GLU A 5 -3.28 1.00 9.67
N ARG A 6 -3.89 2.01 10.29
CA ARG A 6 -5.32 2.01 10.61
C ARG A 6 -6.19 2.00 9.35
N ARG A 7 -5.85 2.81 8.35
CA ARG A 7 -6.60 2.84 7.08
C ARG A 7 -6.46 1.54 6.31
N PHE A 8 -5.24 1.01 6.24
CA PHE A 8 -4.96 -0.27 5.63
C PHE A 8 -5.80 -1.38 6.27
N ALA A 9 -5.82 -1.48 7.60
CA ALA A 9 -6.62 -2.49 8.31
C ALA A 9 -8.12 -2.41 7.95
N ASN A 10 -8.67 -1.20 7.84
CA ASN A 10 -10.07 -1.00 7.44
C ASN A 10 -10.34 -1.52 6.01
N PHE A 11 -9.43 -1.28 5.06
CA PHE A 11 -9.60 -1.75 3.68
C PHE A 11 -9.28 -3.23 3.51
N TYR A 12 -8.31 -3.75 4.27
CA TYR A 12 -7.88 -5.15 4.21
C TYR A 12 -8.89 -6.10 4.86
N SER A 13 -9.69 -5.59 5.80
CA SER A 13 -10.77 -6.37 6.43
C SER A 13 -11.95 -6.65 5.49
N LEU A 14 -11.94 -6.11 4.27
CA LEU A 14 -12.96 -6.38 3.25
C LEU A 14 -12.63 -7.67 2.49
N PRO A 15 -13.58 -8.62 2.38
CA PRO A 15 -13.34 -9.88 1.70
C PRO A 15 -13.00 -9.67 0.22
N GLY A 16 -11.97 -10.37 -0.26
CA GLY A 16 -11.57 -10.40 -1.67
C GLY A 16 -10.65 -9.26 -2.12
N LYS A 17 -10.18 -8.38 -1.22
CA LYS A 17 -9.14 -7.39 -1.54
C LYS A 17 -7.74 -7.96 -1.30
N SER A 18 -6.83 -7.74 -2.26
CA SER A 18 -5.40 -7.98 -2.05
C SER A 18 -4.79 -6.92 -1.15
N SER A 19 -3.65 -7.24 -0.52
CA SER A 19 -2.93 -6.32 0.35
C SER A 19 -2.44 -5.09 -0.43
N TYR A 20 -2.10 -5.25 -1.72
CA TYR A 20 -1.75 -4.13 -2.59
C TYR A 20 -2.89 -3.14 -2.75
N ILE A 21 -4.09 -3.62 -3.09
CA ILE A 21 -5.26 -2.76 -3.34
C ILE A 21 -5.69 -2.07 -2.04
N ALA A 22 -5.69 -2.80 -0.92
CA ALA A 22 -5.99 -2.22 0.39
C ALA A 22 -4.98 -1.11 0.77
N PHE A 23 -3.70 -1.29 0.42
CA PHE A 23 -2.67 -0.28 0.64
C PHE A 23 -2.83 0.93 -0.28
N ALA A 24 -3.11 0.72 -1.57
CA ALA A 24 -3.39 1.79 -2.52
C ALA A 24 -4.56 2.67 -2.05
N ASP A 25 -5.67 2.07 -1.63
CA ASP A 25 -6.81 2.78 -1.05
C ASP A 25 -6.45 3.53 0.24
N ALA A 26 -5.55 2.97 1.07
CA ALA A 26 -5.13 3.60 2.32
C ALA A 26 -4.31 4.89 2.13
N ILE A 27 -3.58 4.99 1.01
CA ILE A 27 -2.73 6.15 0.68
C ILE A 27 -3.35 7.09 -0.36
N LYS A 28 -4.35 6.65 -1.12
CA LYS A 28 -4.97 7.43 -2.19
C LYS A 28 -5.54 8.75 -1.68
N GLY A 29 -5.25 9.85 -2.39
CA GLY A 29 -5.68 11.19 -2.00
C GLY A 29 -5.07 11.67 -0.67
N GLN A 30 -3.94 11.09 -0.25
CA GLN A 30 -3.20 11.50 0.93
C GLN A 30 -1.79 11.91 0.53
N HIS A 31 -1.31 13.04 1.05
CA HIS A 31 0.01 13.57 0.73
C HIS A 31 1.10 12.91 1.60
N PHE A 32 1.24 11.59 1.54
CA PHE A 32 2.34 10.89 2.21
C PHE A 32 3.63 11.02 1.41
N GLY A 33 4.74 11.24 2.12
CA GLY A 33 6.06 11.25 1.47
C GLY A 33 6.47 9.87 0.95
N THR A 34 7.28 9.86 -0.12
CA THR A 34 7.79 8.64 -0.78
C THR A 34 8.40 7.63 0.19
N GLU A 35 9.21 8.08 1.15
CA GLU A 35 9.83 7.20 2.15
C GLU A 35 8.81 6.57 3.10
N THR A 36 7.78 7.33 3.46
CA THR A 36 6.67 6.83 4.28
C THR A 36 5.92 5.74 3.52
N ILE A 37 5.54 6.01 2.26
CA ILE A 37 4.87 5.02 1.40
C ILE A 37 5.74 3.78 1.25
N ARG A 38 7.05 3.93 1.00
CA ARG A 38 7.98 2.80 0.86
C ARG A 38 8.09 1.95 2.11
N TYR A 39 8.27 2.59 3.27
CA TYR A 39 8.37 1.89 4.54
C TYR A 39 7.11 1.08 4.81
N TRP A 40 5.94 1.69 4.62
CA TRP A 40 4.66 1.04 4.88
C TRP A 40 4.27 0.00 3.84
N PHE A 41 4.58 0.22 2.56
CA PHE A 41 4.41 -0.77 1.51
C PHE A 41 5.15 -2.06 1.85
N ASN A 42 6.43 -1.96 2.23
CA ASN A 42 7.22 -3.14 2.60
C ASN A 42 6.74 -3.81 3.91
N LYS A 43 6.05 -3.07 4.78
CA LYS A 43 5.57 -3.57 6.07
C LYS A 43 4.18 -4.22 5.97
N LEU A 44 3.29 -3.71 5.10
CA LEU A 44 1.87 -4.08 5.06
C LEU A 44 1.47 -4.88 3.82
N VAL A 45 2.15 -4.69 2.68
CA VAL A 45 1.84 -5.42 1.46
C VAL A 45 2.55 -6.77 1.49
N GLU A 46 1.78 -7.84 1.37
CA GLU A 46 2.29 -9.21 1.32
C GLU A 46 3.22 -9.37 0.12
N LYS A 47 4.32 -10.11 0.31
CA LYS A 47 5.33 -10.26 -0.76
C LYS A 47 4.85 -11.17 -1.88
N ASP A 48 3.89 -12.06 -1.62
CA ASP A 48 3.26 -12.89 -2.63
C ASP A 48 2.32 -12.09 -3.56
N ASP A 49 1.86 -10.91 -3.12
CA ASP A 49 1.00 -10.04 -3.93
C ASP A 49 1.76 -9.31 -5.05
N TYR A 50 3.09 -9.40 -5.10
CA TYR A 50 3.89 -8.79 -6.15
C TYR A 50 5.16 -9.58 -6.47
N THR A 51 5.49 -9.70 -7.75
CA THR A 51 6.83 -10.18 -8.10
C THR A 51 7.87 -9.07 -7.87
N PRO A 52 9.14 -9.41 -7.56
CA PRO A 52 10.22 -8.43 -7.44
C PRO A 52 10.39 -7.56 -8.70
N ARG A 53 10.02 -8.11 -9.86
CA ARG A 53 10.09 -7.43 -11.16
C ARG A 53 9.03 -6.33 -11.29
N ASP A 54 7.82 -6.58 -10.79
CA ASP A 54 6.70 -5.63 -10.84
C ASP A 54 6.75 -4.58 -9.74
N LYS A 55 7.51 -4.83 -8.67
CA LYS A 55 7.61 -3.94 -7.50
C LYS A 55 7.89 -2.49 -7.87
N LYS A 56 8.78 -2.26 -8.85
CA LYS A 56 9.18 -0.90 -9.24
C LYS A 56 8.02 -0.15 -9.89
N ASP A 57 7.28 -0.80 -10.78
CA ASP A 57 6.11 -0.24 -11.46
C ASP A 57 4.93 -0.06 -10.51
N LEU A 58 4.67 -1.04 -9.63
CA LEU A 58 3.67 -0.92 -8.57
C LEU A 58 3.95 0.25 -7.64
N PHE A 59 5.21 0.45 -7.27
CA PHE A 59 5.61 1.58 -6.43
C PHE A 59 5.46 2.92 -7.16
N LYS A 60 5.83 2.97 -8.45
CA LYS A 60 5.63 4.16 -9.28
C LYS A 60 4.14 4.51 -9.40
N HIS A 61 3.27 3.51 -9.54
CA HIS A 61 1.83 3.71 -9.54
C HIS A 61 1.34 4.31 -8.22
N LEU A 62 1.80 3.77 -7.07
CA LEU A 62 1.41 4.26 -5.74
C LEU A 62 1.82 5.72 -5.49
N LEU A 63 2.93 6.17 -6.06
CA LEU A 63 3.37 7.58 -5.94
C LEU A 63 2.57 8.55 -6.82
N ALA A 64 1.74 8.04 -7.74
CA ALA A 64 0.90 8.84 -8.62
C ALA A 64 -0.58 8.91 -8.16
N LEU A 65 -0.93 8.29 -7.02
CA LEU A 65 -2.28 8.26 -6.43
C LEU A 65 -2.55 9.43 -5.47
#